data_AF-A0A8T1X7Z8-F1
#
_entry.id   AF-A0A8T1X7Z8-F1
#
_cell.length_a   1.000
_cell.length_b   1.000
_cell.length_c   1.000
_cell.angle_alpha   90.00
_cell.angle_beta   90.00
_cell.angle_gamma   90.00
#
_symmetry.space_group_name_H-M   'P 1'
#
loop_
_entity.id
_entity.type
_entity.pdbx_description
1 polymer ?
#
loop_
_entity_poly.entity_id
_entity_poly.type
_entity_poly.pdbx_seq_one_letter_code
_entity_poly.pdbx_strand_id
1 'polypeptide(L)'
;MQQGGGVGAKRGRNGAASLNPSASPVELLVDSTAESVKTRFLQFLCGYGQQSEQDEAAGDTGAKINYSQQAEVMRNTETSSLFVDFSHVLEFDPDLAQALQAQYYRWEPYLRRAVFEFIRLEDAAYTVNEDANKTQREFFVCFYNFQHVSQ
;
A
#
# COMPACT_ATOMS: atom_id res chain seq x y z
N MET A 1 -39.31 44.27 -28.22
CA MET A 1 -38.24 43.47 -28.86
C MET A 1 -37.22 43.18 -27.77
N GLN A 2 -37.37 42.08 -27.04
CA GLN A 2 -36.79 40.74 -27.29
C GLN A 2 -35.34 40.56 -26.78
N GLN A 3 -35.22 39.60 -25.84
CA GLN A 3 -34.13 38.63 -25.61
C GLN A 3 -32.73 39.15 -25.20
N GLY A 4 -31.98 38.50 -24.31
CA GLY A 4 -32.15 37.24 -23.57
C GLY A 4 -30.80 36.72 -23.03
N GLY A 5 -30.88 35.83 -22.03
CA GLY A 5 -29.90 34.79 -21.66
C GLY A 5 -28.70 35.24 -20.80
N GLY A 6 -28.28 34.52 -19.75
CA GLY A 6 -28.62 33.20 -19.25
C GLY A 6 -27.48 32.74 -18.34
N VAL A 7 -27.80 32.42 -17.08
CA VAL A 7 -26.86 32.04 -16.02
C VAL A 7 -26.50 30.55 -16.18
N GLY A 8 -25.24 30.24 -16.48
CA GLY A 8 -24.75 28.87 -16.70
C GLY A 8 -24.01 28.31 -15.50
N ALA A 9 -24.74 27.60 -14.63
CA ALA A 9 -24.21 26.94 -13.45
C ALA A 9 -23.29 25.73 -13.76
N LYS A 10 -22.34 25.53 -12.83
CA LYS A 10 -21.38 24.42 -12.70
C LYS A 10 -21.96 23.05 -13.07
N ARG A 11 -21.35 22.37 -14.05
CA ARG A 11 -21.53 20.93 -14.28
C ARG A 11 -20.46 20.15 -13.51
N GLY A 12 -20.76 19.79 -12.27
CA GLY A 12 -20.05 18.74 -11.55
C GLY A 12 -20.32 17.40 -12.23
N ARG A 13 -19.26 16.71 -12.67
CA ARG A 13 -19.31 15.32 -13.14
C ARG A 13 -19.45 14.39 -11.92
N ASN A 14 -20.63 14.36 -11.33
CA ASN A 14 -21.03 13.26 -10.47
C ASN A 14 -22.12 12.49 -11.19
N GLY A 15 -21.71 11.69 -12.19
CA GLY A 15 -22.54 10.63 -12.75
C GLY A 15 -22.66 9.49 -11.75
N ALA A 16 -23.24 9.74 -10.59
CA ALA A 16 -23.86 8.68 -9.81
C ALA A 16 -25.09 8.29 -10.61
N ALA A 17 -25.07 7.10 -11.20
CA ALA A 17 -26.26 6.50 -11.79
C ALA A 17 -27.37 6.58 -10.73
N SER A 18 -28.44 7.32 -11.03
CA SER A 18 -29.64 7.33 -10.20
C SER A 18 -30.30 5.96 -10.33
N LEU A 19 -29.74 4.97 -9.65
CA LEU A 19 -30.27 3.62 -9.54
C LEU A 19 -31.37 3.66 -8.49
N ASN A 20 -32.60 3.46 -8.97
CA ASN A 20 -33.83 3.16 -8.24
C ASN A 20 -33.96 3.70 -6.78
N PRO A 21 -34.80 4.73 -6.52
CA PRO A 21 -35.04 5.26 -5.17
C PRO A 21 -35.79 4.30 -4.23
N SER A 22 -36.21 3.12 -4.71
CA SER A 22 -36.83 2.06 -3.89
C SER A 22 -35.88 0.91 -3.55
N ALA A 23 -34.62 0.95 -3.99
CA ALA A 23 -33.63 -0.05 -3.60
C ALA A 23 -33.11 0.24 -2.19
N SER A 24 -33.29 -0.69 -1.26
CA SER A 24 -32.61 -0.66 0.03
C SER A 24 -31.09 -0.51 -0.19
N PRO A 25 -30.38 0.34 0.57
CA PRO A 25 -28.94 0.49 0.44
C PRO A 25 -28.25 -0.88 0.55
N VAL A 26 -27.54 -1.31 -0.49
CA VAL A 26 -26.75 -2.54 -0.44
C VAL A 26 -25.50 -2.26 0.38
N GLU A 27 -25.35 -2.96 1.50
CA GLU A 27 -24.15 -2.88 2.33
C GLU A 27 -22.96 -3.47 1.57
N LEU A 28 -21.88 -2.70 1.50
CA LEU A 28 -20.63 -3.17 0.91
C LEU A 28 -19.97 -4.14 1.89
N LEU A 29 -19.84 -5.40 1.49
CA LEU A 29 -19.17 -6.42 2.28
C LEU A 29 -17.65 -6.19 2.26
N VAL A 30 -17.05 -6.14 3.45
CA VAL A 30 -15.59 -6.03 3.61
C VAL A 30 -14.97 -7.44 3.63
N ASP A 31 -13.86 -7.60 2.90
CA ASP A 31 -13.06 -8.83 2.93
C ASP A 31 -12.18 -8.87 4.18
N SER A 32 -12.61 -9.63 5.19
CA SER A 32 -11.90 -9.77 6.46
C SER A 32 -10.53 -10.45 6.31
N THR A 33 -10.39 -11.38 5.36
CA THR A 33 -9.11 -12.03 5.06
C THR A 33 -8.13 -11.02 4.46
N ALA A 34 -8.60 -10.18 3.55
CA ALA A 34 -7.75 -9.17 2.93
C ALA A 34 -7.25 -8.11 3.93
N GLU A 35 -8.10 -7.67 4.86
CA GLU A 35 -7.66 -6.76 5.95
C GLU A 35 -6.66 -7.44 6.89
N SER A 36 -6.77 -8.75 7.09
CA SER A 36 -5.78 -9.52 7.85
C SER A 36 -4.43 -9.58 7.13
N VAL A 37 -4.43 -9.85 5.81
CA VAL A 37 -3.22 -9.83 4.97
C VAL A 37 -2.57 -8.45 5.00
N LYS A 38 -3.35 -7.38 4.88
CA LYS A 38 -2.88 -5.99 5.00
C LYS A 38 -2.12 -5.78 6.32
N THR A 39 -2.74 -6.19 7.43
CA THR A 39 -2.21 -5.97 8.77
C THR A 39 -0.91 -6.74 9.00
N ARG A 40 -0.86 -8.02 8.60
CA ARG A 40 0.34 -8.85 8.70
C ARG A 40 1.49 -8.30 7.84
N PHE A 41 1.18 -7.83 6.64
CA PHE A 41 2.19 -7.23 5.77
C PHE A 41 2.72 -5.90 6.31
N LEU A 42 1.86 -5.07 6.91
CA LEU A 42 2.31 -3.85 7.60
C LEU A 42 3.22 -4.17 8.80
N GLN A 43 2.85 -5.17 9.61
CA GLN A 43 3.69 -5.63 10.72
C GLN A 43 5.06 -6.11 10.25
N PHE A 44 5.11 -6.84 9.14
CA PHE A 44 6.35 -7.24 8.49
C PHE A 44 7.21 -6.02 8.11
N LEU A 45 6.65 -5.02 7.41
CA LEU A 45 7.39 -3.84 6.99
C LEU A 45 7.96 -3.05 8.17
N CYS A 46 7.20 -2.94 9.26
CA CYS A 46 7.64 -2.24 10.47
C CYS A 46 8.67 -3.06 11.28
N GLY A 47 8.53 -4.37 11.36
CA GLY A 47 9.30 -5.21 12.28
C GLY A 47 10.55 -5.86 11.68
N TYR A 48 10.57 -6.10 10.36
CA TYR A 48 11.69 -6.80 9.72
C TYR A 48 12.97 -5.96 9.79
N GLY A 49 14.07 -6.58 10.24
CA GLY A 49 15.36 -5.92 10.42
C GLY A 49 15.55 -5.20 11.77
N GLN A 50 14.48 -4.93 12.54
CA GLN A 50 14.62 -4.27 13.87
C GLN A 50 15.16 -5.21 14.96
N GLN A 51 14.91 -6.52 14.84
CA GLN A 51 15.31 -7.52 15.85
C GLN A 51 16.84 -7.67 15.98
N SER A 52 17.60 -7.27 14.97
CA SER A 52 19.03 -7.54 14.89
C SER A 52 19.91 -6.50 15.57
N GLU A 53 19.40 -5.30 15.87
CA GLU A 53 20.18 -4.23 16.52
C GLU A 53 20.69 -4.62 17.92
N GLN A 54 20.08 -5.64 18.55
CA GLN A 54 20.55 -6.23 19.81
C GLN A 54 21.67 -7.28 19.63
N ASP A 55 21.87 -7.82 18.43
CA ASP A 55 22.84 -8.90 18.12
C ASP A 55 24.10 -8.41 17.37
N GLU A 56 24.19 -7.10 17.08
CA GLU A 56 25.35 -6.42 16.47
C GLU A 56 26.59 -6.33 17.42
N ALA A 57 26.71 -7.24 18.38
CA ALA A 57 27.94 -7.49 19.12
C ALA A 57 28.84 -8.54 18.42
N ALA A 58 28.36 -9.20 17.36
CA ALA A 58 29.03 -10.33 16.71
C ALA A 58 29.24 -10.14 15.20
N GLY A 59 29.95 -9.08 14.80
CA GLY A 59 30.92 -9.09 13.69
C GLY A 59 30.51 -9.45 12.24
N ASP A 60 29.27 -9.79 11.93
CA ASP A 60 28.85 -10.07 10.55
C ASP A 60 28.24 -8.83 9.88
N THR A 61 29.06 -8.14 9.09
CA THR A 61 28.72 -6.91 8.37
C THR A 61 27.95 -7.17 7.08
N GLY A 62 27.04 -8.15 7.08
CA GLY A 62 26.04 -8.25 6.03
C GLY A 62 25.10 -7.05 6.17
N ALA A 63 24.98 -6.21 5.14
CA ALA A 63 24.02 -5.11 5.14
C ALA A 63 22.59 -5.67 5.24
N LYS A 64 22.12 -5.90 6.46
CA LYS A 64 20.77 -6.41 6.73
C LYS A 64 19.77 -5.34 6.28
N ILE A 65 18.86 -5.73 5.38
CA ILE A 65 17.92 -4.80 4.77
C ILE A 65 16.91 -4.32 5.82
N ASN A 66 16.79 -3.00 5.95
CA ASN A 66 15.78 -2.34 6.75
C ASN A 66 14.83 -1.57 5.81
N TYR A 67 13.53 -1.86 5.89
CA TYR A 67 12.54 -1.23 5.00
C TYR A 67 12.28 0.25 5.34
N SER A 68 12.52 0.69 6.57
CA SER A 68 12.46 2.12 6.93
C SER A 68 13.57 2.91 6.25
N GLN A 69 14.77 2.34 6.14
CA GLN A 69 15.85 2.97 5.34
C GLN A 69 15.46 3.07 3.86
N GLN A 70 14.81 2.04 3.31
CA GLN A 70 14.30 2.10 1.94
C GLN A 70 13.19 3.16 1.77
N ALA A 71 12.31 3.34 2.76
CA ALA A 71 11.31 4.41 2.76
C ALA A 71 11.96 5.81 2.74
N GLU A 72 13.05 6.01 3.48
CA GLU A 72 13.82 7.25 3.45
C GLU A 72 14.42 7.49 2.05
N VAL A 73 14.99 6.45 1.42
CA VAL A 73 15.50 6.53 0.05
C VAL A 73 14.37 6.86 -0.94
N MET A 74 13.20 6.25 -0.78
CA MET A 74 12.03 6.55 -1.62
C MET A 74 11.65 8.02 -1.55
N ARG A 75 11.62 8.59 -0.35
CA ARG A 75 11.39 10.02 -0.13
C ARG A 75 12.45 10.88 -0.82
N ASN A 76 13.72 10.60 -0.59
CA ASN A 76 14.84 11.39 -1.12
C ASN A 76 14.96 11.32 -2.65
N THR A 77 14.49 10.24 -3.25
CA THR A 77 14.51 10.01 -4.71
C THR A 77 13.16 10.25 -5.38
N GLU A 78 12.14 10.64 -4.60
CA GLU A 78 10.76 10.84 -5.05
C GLU A 78 10.13 9.62 -5.76
N THR A 79 10.50 8.40 -5.37
CA THR A 79 10.02 7.15 -5.99
C THR A 79 8.80 6.55 -5.26
N SER A 80 7.90 5.91 -6.00
CA SER A 80 6.65 5.34 -5.46
C SER A 80 6.67 3.82 -5.26
N SER A 81 7.79 3.15 -5.55
CA SER A 81 7.90 1.69 -5.52
C SER A 81 8.77 1.21 -4.36
N LEU A 82 8.19 0.44 -3.45
CA LEU A 82 8.90 -0.26 -2.39
C LEU A 82 9.34 -1.65 -2.90
N PHE A 83 10.62 -1.99 -2.76
CA PHE A 83 11.16 -3.26 -3.23
C PHE A 83 11.30 -4.24 -2.07
N VAL A 84 10.59 -5.36 -2.15
CA VAL A 84 10.49 -6.35 -1.07
C VAL A 84 11.09 -7.68 -1.52
N ASP A 85 12.16 -8.11 -0.86
CA ASP A 85 12.66 -9.48 -1.00
C ASP A 85 11.61 -10.46 -0.46
N PHE A 86 11.15 -11.38 -1.31
CA PHE A 86 10.13 -12.34 -0.93
C PHE A 86 10.63 -13.35 0.10
N SER A 87 11.94 -13.61 0.17
CA SER A 87 12.53 -14.48 1.19
C SER A 87 12.35 -13.91 2.60
N HIS A 88 12.39 -12.58 2.77
CA HIS A 88 12.16 -11.92 4.06
C HIS A 88 10.72 -12.10 4.54
N VAL A 89 9.75 -12.03 3.61
CA VAL A 89 8.35 -12.29 3.92
C VAL A 89 8.16 -13.74 4.37
N LEU A 90 8.80 -14.69 3.68
CA LEU A 90 8.76 -16.11 4.02
C LEU A 90 9.40 -16.39 5.38
N GLU A 91 10.51 -15.73 5.71
CA GLU A 91 11.19 -15.87 7.00
C GLU A 91 10.34 -15.30 8.15
N PHE A 92 9.75 -14.12 7.96
CA PHE A 92 8.95 -13.43 8.97
C PHE A 92 7.59 -14.09 9.18
N ASP A 93 6.93 -14.47 8.08
CA ASP A 93 5.56 -14.97 8.09
C ASP A 93 5.28 -15.93 6.91
N PRO A 94 5.49 -17.25 7.10
CA PRO A 94 5.28 -18.25 6.06
C PRO A 94 3.83 -18.32 5.55
N ASP A 95 2.83 -18.10 6.42
CA ASP A 95 1.42 -18.14 6.02
C ASP A 95 1.07 -16.95 5.13
N LEU A 96 1.59 -15.76 5.45
CA LEU A 96 1.47 -14.57 4.62
C LEU A 96 2.11 -14.84 3.25
N ALA A 97 3.33 -15.37 3.22
CA ALA A 97 4.02 -15.71 1.97
C ALA A 97 3.18 -16.69 1.13
N GLN A 98 2.63 -17.75 1.74
CA GLN A 98 1.76 -18.69 1.04
C GLN A 98 0.50 -18.02 0.50
N ALA A 99 -0.16 -17.15 1.28
CA ALA A 99 -1.33 -16.41 0.83
C ALA A 99 -1.02 -15.52 -0.37
N LEU A 100 0.13 -14.80 -0.33
CA LEU A 100 0.58 -13.93 -1.41
C LEU A 100 0.87 -14.69 -2.70
N GLN A 101 1.53 -15.86 -2.60
CA GLN A 101 1.77 -16.72 -3.76
C GLN A 101 0.47 -17.26 -4.37
N ALA A 102 -0.50 -17.63 -3.54
CA ALA A 102 -1.73 -18.25 -4.01
C ALA A 102 -2.70 -17.27 -4.71
N GLN A 103 -2.82 -16.04 -4.21
CA GLN A 103 -3.86 -15.09 -4.67
C GLN A 103 -3.36 -13.64 -4.75
N TYR A 104 -2.15 -13.42 -5.27
CA TYR A 104 -1.51 -12.10 -5.34
C TYR A 104 -2.44 -10.95 -5.77
N TYR A 105 -3.15 -11.11 -6.89
CA TYR A 105 -4.04 -10.06 -7.43
C TYR A 105 -5.19 -9.68 -6.50
N ARG A 106 -5.65 -10.60 -5.64
CA ARG A 106 -6.67 -10.28 -4.62
C ARG A 106 -6.09 -9.41 -3.51
N TRP A 107 -4.83 -9.64 -3.16
CA TRP A 107 -4.16 -8.95 -2.06
C TRP A 107 -3.49 -7.65 -2.46
N GLU A 108 -3.10 -7.48 -3.73
CA GLU A 108 -2.39 -6.31 -4.24
C GLU A 108 -2.99 -4.96 -3.77
N PRO A 109 -4.31 -4.71 -3.85
CA PRO A 109 -4.88 -3.43 -3.41
C PRO A 109 -4.66 -3.19 -1.91
N TYR A 110 -4.64 -4.25 -1.11
CA TYR A 110 -4.43 -4.20 0.33
C TYR A 110 -2.96 -4.06 0.66
N LEU A 111 -2.06 -4.70 -0.10
CA LEU A 111 -0.62 -4.49 0.03
C LEU A 111 -0.21 -3.04 -0.27
N ARG A 112 -0.79 -2.43 -1.31
CA ARG A 112 -0.58 -1.00 -1.62
C ARG A 112 -1.05 -0.09 -0.48
N ARG A 113 -2.20 -0.41 0.13
CA ARG A 113 -2.69 0.29 1.34
C ARG A 113 -1.75 0.10 2.53
N ALA A 114 -1.22 -1.09 2.75
CA ALA A 114 -0.25 -1.35 3.81
C ALA A 114 1.05 -0.56 3.60
N VAL A 115 1.57 -0.48 2.35
CA VAL A 115 2.74 0.37 2.06
C VAL A 115 2.43 1.84 2.28
N PHE A 116 1.26 2.32 1.87
CA PHE A 116 0.85 3.69 2.17
C PHE A 116 0.82 3.96 3.68
N GLU A 117 0.24 3.06 4.47
CA GLU A 117 0.19 3.15 5.93
C GLU A 117 1.62 3.13 6.53
N PHE A 118 2.51 2.27 6.03
CA PHE A 118 3.91 2.20 6.43
C PHE A 118 4.67 3.51 6.15
N ILE A 119 4.63 4.01 4.90
CA ILE A 119 5.28 5.28 4.54
C ILE A 119 4.71 6.44 5.35
N ARG A 120 3.42 6.42 5.68
CA ARG A 120 2.80 7.45 6.53
C ARG A 120 3.36 7.47 7.95
N LEU A 121 3.73 6.30 8.50
CA LEU A 121 4.35 6.20 9.83
C LEU A 121 5.77 6.78 9.82
N GLU A 122 6.50 6.59 8.72
CA GLU A 122 7.86 7.12 8.53
C GLU A 122 7.87 8.62 8.21
N ASP A 123 7.09 9.05 7.21
CA ASP A 123 6.88 10.45 6.86
C ASP A 123 5.48 10.71 6.29
N ALA A 124 4.61 11.27 7.14
CA ALA A 124 3.24 11.62 6.76
C ALA A 124 3.18 12.67 5.62
N ALA A 125 4.14 13.59 5.52
CA ALA A 125 4.13 14.62 4.49
C ALA A 125 4.35 14.04 3.09
N TYR A 126 5.15 12.97 2.99
CA TYR A 126 5.45 12.31 1.71
C TYR A 126 4.23 11.59 1.10
N THR A 127 3.21 11.29 1.90
CA THR A 127 1.98 10.59 1.46
C THR A 127 0.96 11.48 0.76
N VAL A 128 1.23 12.79 0.65
CA VAL A 128 0.35 13.76 0.02
C VAL A 128 1.07 14.40 -1.15
N ASN A 129 0.42 14.45 -2.32
CA ASN A 129 0.97 15.15 -3.47
C ASN A 129 0.87 16.67 -3.27
N GLU A 130 1.81 17.42 -3.85
CA GLU A 130 1.84 18.89 -3.82
C GLU A 130 0.80 19.55 -4.76
N ASP A 131 -0.27 18.83 -5.12
CA ASP A 131 -1.34 19.36 -5.94
C ASP A 131 -2.28 20.27 -5.14
N ALA A 132 -2.99 21.17 -5.82
CA ALA A 132 -4.01 22.02 -5.22
C ALA A 132 -5.10 21.23 -4.45
N ASN A 133 -5.32 19.96 -4.82
CA ASN A 133 -6.31 19.08 -4.22
C ASN A 133 -5.76 18.20 -3.08
N LYS A 134 -4.46 18.28 -2.76
CA LYS A 134 -3.80 17.45 -1.74
C LYS A 134 -4.16 15.97 -1.86
N THR A 135 -4.05 15.45 -3.09
CA THR A 135 -4.40 14.06 -3.37
C THR A 135 -3.42 13.11 -2.65
N GLN A 136 -3.89 11.93 -2.27
CA GLN A 136 -3.01 10.92 -1.68
C GLN A 136 -2.04 10.41 -2.75
N ARG A 137 -0.76 10.31 -2.39
CA ARG A 137 0.26 9.70 -3.25
C ARG A 137 -0.01 8.21 -3.36
N GLU A 138 0.14 7.68 -4.57
CA GLU A 138 0.05 6.24 -4.82
C GLU A 138 1.41 5.58 -4.64
N PHE A 139 1.41 4.44 -3.94
CA PHE A 139 2.59 3.59 -3.77
C PHE A 139 2.35 2.19 -4.35
N PHE A 140 3.45 1.52 -4.68
CA PHE A 140 3.48 0.20 -5.30
C PHE A 140 4.44 -0.72 -4.54
N VAL A 141 4.18 -2.02 -4.63
CA VAL A 141 5.03 -3.06 -4.04
C VAL A 141 5.66 -3.87 -5.16
N CYS A 142 6.97 -4.03 -5.13
CA CYS A 142 7.73 -4.78 -6.11
C CYS A 142 8.45 -5.94 -5.41
N PHE A 143 7.90 -7.14 -5.54
CA PHE A 143 8.51 -8.34 -4.98
C PHE A 143 9.63 -8.88 -5.89
N TYR A 144 10.73 -9.32 -5.30
CA TYR A 144 11.83 -10.01 -5.99
C TYR A 144 12.28 -11.24 -5.18
N ASN A 145 13.19 -12.06 -5.73
CA ASN A 145 13.70 -13.28 -5.07
C ASN A 145 12.63 -14.31 -4.66
N PHE A 146 11.67 -14.59 -5.55
CA PHE A 146 10.78 -15.73 -5.39
C PHE A 146 11.58 -17.04 -5.44
N GLN A 147 11.66 -17.75 -4.33
CA GLN A 147 12.21 -19.10 -4.28
C GLN A 147 11.19 -20.05 -4.90
N HIS A 148 11.47 -20.52 -6.12
CA HIS A 148 10.66 -21.52 -6.80
C HIS A 148 11.13 -22.90 -6.32
N VAL A 149 10.36 -23.53 -5.43
CA VAL A 149 10.61 -24.94 -5.09
C VAL A 149 9.99 -25.78 -6.20
N SER A 150 10.79 -26.19 -7.17
CA SER A 150 10.39 -27.20 -8.16
C SER A 150 10.06 -28.48 -7.39
N GLN A 151 8.78 -28.87 -7.34
CA GLN A 151 8.35 -30.20 -6.89
C GLN A 151 8.55 -31.22 -8.01
#